data_AF-F8TCW3-F1
#
_entry.id   AF-F8TCW3-F1
#
_cell.length_a   1.000
_cell.length_b   1.000
_cell.length_c   1.000
_cell.angle_alpha   90.00
_cell.angle_beta   90.00
_cell.angle_gamma   90.00
#
_symmetry.space_group_name_H-M   'P 1'
#
loop_
_entity.id
_entity.type
_entity.pdbx_description
1 polymer ?
#
loop_
_entity_poly.entity_id
_entity_poly.type
_entity_poly.pdbx_seq_one_letter_code
_entity_poly.pdbx_strand_id
1 'polypeptide(L)'
;FSLTEKIEIASSTGKLMLQILASFAEFERNTIIENVYNGQRQRAIEGYYQGNLPLGYDKVPDSKKELMINQHEANIVKYIFESYAKGHGYRKIANALNHKGYVTKKAKPFSISSITYIISNPFYIGKIQFAKYRHWSDKKRKGLNEEPIIADGKHAPIIDKALRDKVQFKRQESRKKPQVHGKGTNLLTGIVKCPKC
;
A
#
# COMPACT_ATOMS: atom_id res chain seq x y z
N PHE A 1 31.98 15.60 12.36
CA PHE A 1 33.16 16.48 12.30
C PHE A 1 33.55 16.84 13.72
N SER A 2 34.63 16.25 14.22
CA SER A 2 35.23 16.64 15.50
C SER A 2 35.99 17.94 15.30
N LEU A 3 35.92 18.85 16.28
CA LEU A 3 36.64 20.13 16.28
C LEU A 3 38.18 19.98 16.31
N THR A 4 38.69 18.76 16.48
CA THR A 4 40.11 18.48 16.70
C THR A 4 40.86 17.92 15.49
N GLU A 5 40.18 17.44 14.44
CA GLU A 5 40.85 16.90 13.25
C GLU A 5 40.93 17.93 12.13
N LYS A 6 42.07 18.63 12.04
CA LYS A 6 42.39 19.52 10.91
C LYS A 6 42.88 18.68 9.72
N ILE A 7 41.95 18.12 8.94
CA ILE A 7 42.30 17.56 7.63
C ILE A 7 42.44 18.73 6.65
N GLU A 8 43.63 18.96 6.12
CA GLU A 8 43.84 19.98 5.09
C GLU A 8 43.24 19.52 3.75
N ILE A 9 41.97 19.87 3.51
CA ILE A 9 41.18 19.50 2.32
C ILE A 9 41.76 20.08 1.02
N ALA A 10 42.64 21.09 1.12
CA ALA A 10 43.30 21.70 -0.04
C ALA A 10 44.40 20.79 -0.64
N SER A 11 45.00 19.91 0.16
CA SER A 11 46.06 18.99 -0.29
C SER A 11 45.47 17.81 -1.08
N SER A 12 46.24 17.26 -2.03
CA SER A 12 45.83 16.07 -2.80
C SER A 12 45.50 14.88 -1.88
N THR A 13 46.27 14.70 -0.81
CA THR A 13 46.04 13.67 0.22
C THR A 13 44.75 13.92 1.00
N GLY A 14 44.46 15.17 1.39
CA GLY A 14 43.23 15.53 2.09
C GLY A 14 41.97 15.33 1.24
N LYS A 15 42.04 15.61 -0.07
CA LYS A 15 40.97 15.31 -1.02
C LYS A 15 40.71 13.80 -1.13
N LEU A 16 41.78 13.00 -1.21
CA LEU A 16 41.68 11.54 -1.26
C LEU A 16 41.09 10.98 0.04
N MET A 17 41.54 11.45 1.20
CA MET A 17 40.97 11.05 2.49
C MET A 17 39.48 11.42 2.61
N LEU A 18 39.09 12.61 2.14
CA LEU A 18 37.69 13.03 2.15
C LEU A 18 36.83 12.12 1.27
N GLN A 19 37.30 11.73 0.08
CA GLN A 19 36.60 10.79 -0.80
C GLN A 19 36.45 9.41 -0.16
N ILE A 20 37.49 8.93 0.51
CA ILE A 20 37.45 7.66 1.24
C ILE A 20 36.40 7.73 2.36
N LEU A 21 36.43 8.78 3.18
CA LEU A 21 35.44 8.98 4.25
C LEU A 21 34.01 9.09 3.71
N ALA A 22 33.82 9.78 2.59
CA ALA A 22 32.52 9.85 1.92
C ALA A 22 32.04 8.47 1.46
N SER A 23 32.92 7.67 0.85
CA SER A 23 32.61 6.29 0.45
C SER A 23 32.26 5.40 1.65
N PHE A 24 32.98 5.53 2.77
CA PHE A 24 32.65 4.81 4.00
C PHE A 24 31.29 5.22 4.57
N ALA A 25 30.99 6.53 4.61
CA ALA A 25 29.70 7.01 5.06
C ALA A 25 28.54 6.51 4.16
N GLU A 26 28.75 6.44 2.85
CA GLU A 26 27.78 5.87 1.91
C GLU A 26 27.60 4.36 2.14
N PHE A 27 28.70 3.63 2.34
CA PHE A 27 28.68 2.21 2.66
C PHE A 27 27.87 1.93 3.93
N GLU A 28 28.17 2.61 5.04
CA GLU A 28 27.44 2.46 6.30
C GLU A 28 25.94 2.75 6.15
N ARG A 29 25.61 3.82 5.42
CA ARG A 29 24.22 4.15 5.11
C ARG A 29 23.52 3.02 4.37
N ASN A 30 24.18 2.42 3.39
CA ASN A 30 23.63 1.30 2.62
C ASN A 30 23.44 0.06 3.50
N THR A 31 24.40 -0.26 4.38
CA THR A 31 24.29 -1.34 5.36
C THR A 31 23.11 -1.12 6.33
N ILE A 32 22.90 0.11 6.81
CA ILE A 32 21.75 0.43 7.68
C ILE A 32 20.43 0.21 6.92
N ILE A 33 20.35 0.65 5.66
CA ILE A 33 19.15 0.45 4.83
C ILE A 33 18.85 -1.04 4.66
N GLU A 34 19.86 -1.86 4.37
CA GLU A 34 19.72 -3.31 4.24
C GLU A 34 19.25 -3.95 5.54
N ASN A 35 19.86 -3.60 6.68
CA ASN A 35 19.49 -4.13 7.98
C ASN A 35 18.06 -3.73 8.38
N VAL A 36 17.66 -2.48 8.14
CA VAL A 36 16.30 -2.01 8.38
C VAL A 36 15.31 -2.76 7.48
N TYR A 37 15.63 -2.98 6.21
CA TYR A 37 14.80 -3.74 5.30
C TYR A 37 14.65 -5.20 5.75
N ASN A 38 15.75 -5.86 6.13
CA ASN A 38 15.75 -7.23 6.62
C ASN A 38 14.93 -7.37 7.91
N GLY A 39 15.07 -6.42 8.84
CA GLY A 39 14.25 -6.39 10.06
C GLY A 39 12.76 -6.18 9.79
N GLN A 40 12.39 -5.33 8.82
CA GLN A 40 11.01 -5.17 8.39
C GLN A 40 10.48 -6.43 7.71
N ARG A 41 11.25 -6.99 6.78
CA ARG A 41 10.94 -8.25 6.10
C ARG A 41 10.64 -9.36 7.10
N GLN A 42 11.50 -9.54 8.10
CA GLN A 42 11.34 -10.57 9.12
C GLN A 42 10.06 -10.36 9.94
N ARG A 43 9.79 -9.13 10.38
CA ARG A 43 8.55 -8.81 11.10
C ARG A 43 7.28 -9.06 10.28
N ALA A 44 7.33 -8.76 8.97
CA ALA A 44 6.21 -9.05 8.09
C ALA A 44 5.96 -10.56 7.94
N ILE A 45 7.03 -11.36 7.85
CA ILE A 45 6.95 -12.83 7.81
C ILE A 45 6.40 -13.39 9.13
N GLU A 46 6.80 -12.81 10.27
CA GLU A 46 6.26 -13.14 11.59
C GLU A 46 4.80 -12.73 11.81
N GLY A 47 4.17 -12.08 10.82
CA GLY A 47 2.77 -11.70 10.90
C GLY A 47 2.50 -10.41 11.68
N TYR A 48 3.51 -9.57 11.91
CA TYR A 48 3.34 -8.25 12.51
C TYR A 48 3.09 -7.18 11.45
N TYR A 49 2.02 -6.41 11.63
CA TYR A 49 1.68 -5.34 10.70
C TYR A 49 2.59 -4.13 10.86
N GLN A 50 3.09 -3.63 9.72
CA GLN A 50 3.98 -2.49 9.67
C GLN A 50 3.38 -1.40 8.78
N GLY A 51 3.00 -0.28 9.37
CA GLY A 51 2.48 0.87 8.64
C GLY A 51 1.36 1.60 9.36
N ASN A 52 0.65 2.45 8.61
CA ASN A 52 -0.54 3.13 9.10
C ASN A 52 -1.67 2.12 9.25
N LEU A 53 -2.36 2.15 10.39
CA LEU A 53 -3.47 1.23 10.65
C LEU A 53 -4.55 1.35 9.55
N PRO A 54 -4.96 0.22 8.96
CA PRO A 54 -6.13 0.18 8.09
C PRO A 54 -7.41 0.52 8.85
N LEU A 55 -8.41 1.03 8.13
CA LEU A 55 -9.75 1.26 8.67
C LEU A 55 -10.30 -0.07 9.21
N GLY A 56 -11.00 -0.07 10.35
CA GLY A 56 -11.56 -1.29 10.96
C GLY A 56 -10.72 -1.85 12.11
N TYR A 57 -9.55 -1.28 12.36
CA TYR A 57 -8.62 -1.77 13.38
C TYR A 57 -8.09 -0.63 14.25
N ASP A 58 -7.85 -0.96 15.51
CA ASP A 58 -7.20 -0.13 16.51
C ASP A 58 -6.05 -0.89 17.16
N LYS A 59 -5.13 -0.16 17.79
CA LYS A 59 -4.10 -0.78 18.63
C LYS A 59 -4.72 -1.21 19.93
N VAL A 60 -4.35 -2.40 20.41
CA VAL A 60 -4.74 -2.84 21.74
C VAL A 60 -4.07 -1.92 22.77
N PRO A 61 -4.82 -1.36 23.75
CA PRO A 61 -4.21 -0.68 24.89
C PRO A 61 -3.18 -1.62 25.54
N ASP A 62 -1.99 -1.12 25.86
CA ASP A 62 -0.89 -1.90 26.48
C ASP A 62 -0.08 -2.84 25.56
N SER A 63 -0.52 -3.12 24.33
CA SER A 63 0.28 -3.86 23.35
C SER A 63 0.68 -3.00 22.15
N LYS A 64 2.00 -2.81 21.96
CA LYS A 64 2.53 -2.10 20.78
C LYS A 64 2.36 -2.88 19.47
N LYS A 65 2.09 -4.18 19.55
CA LYS A 65 2.16 -5.11 18.40
C LYS A 65 0.82 -5.70 17.99
N GLU A 66 -0.16 -5.71 18.88
CA GLU A 66 -1.46 -6.32 18.63
C GLU A 66 -2.50 -5.32 18.15
N LEU A 67 -3.39 -5.81 17.29
CA LEU A 67 -4.46 -5.04 16.69
C LEU A 67 -5.79 -5.66 17.07
N MET A 68 -6.71 -4.83 17.53
CA MET A 68 -8.11 -5.19 17.79
C MET A 68 -9.02 -4.65 16.70
N ILE A 69 -10.14 -5.33 16.49
CA ILE A 69 -11.16 -4.89 15.54
C ILE A 69 -11.97 -3.77 16.18
N ASN A 70 -12.04 -2.62 15.51
CA ASN A 70 -13.00 -1.58 15.82
C ASN A 70 -14.31 -1.91 15.14
N GLN A 71 -15.33 -2.31 15.90
CA GLN A 71 -16.57 -2.82 15.32
C GLN A 71 -17.30 -1.80 14.45
N HIS A 72 -17.28 -0.52 14.83
CA HIS A 72 -17.92 0.54 14.05
C HIS A 72 -17.24 0.71 12.70
N GLU A 73 -15.91 0.83 12.67
CA GLU A 73 -15.16 0.92 11.42
C GLU A 73 -15.19 -0.38 10.61
N ALA A 74 -15.22 -1.54 11.26
CA ALA A 74 -15.29 -2.84 10.61
C ALA A 74 -16.60 -3.01 9.85
N ASN A 75 -17.71 -2.48 10.36
CA ASN A 75 -18.99 -2.45 9.64
C ASN A 75 -18.90 -1.63 8.34
N ILE A 76 -18.14 -0.53 8.34
CA ILE A 76 -17.87 0.25 7.13
C ILE A 76 -17.10 -0.58 6.11
N VAL A 77 -16.06 -1.30 6.56
CA VAL A 77 -15.27 -2.20 5.70
C VAL A 77 -16.15 -3.29 5.11
N LYS A 78 -16.96 -3.98 5.93
CA LYS A 78 -17.91 -5.00 5.47
C LYS A 78 -18.87 -4.44 4.42
N TYR A 79 -19.46 -3.28 4.68
CA TYR A 79 -20.34 -2.59 3.73
C TYR A 79 -19.64 -2.31 2.39
N ILE A 80 -18.36 -1.91 2.39
CA ILE A 80 -17.59 -1.68 1.16
C ILE A 80 -17.45 -2.97 0.35
N PHE A 81 -17.03 -4.06 1.00
CA PHE A 81 -16.84 -5.36 0.33
C PHE A 81 -18.15 -5.91 -0.21
N GLU A 82 -19.22 -5.87 0.59
CA GLU A 82 -20.55 -6.33 0.18
C GLU A 82 -21.13 -5.48 -0.95
N SER A 83 -21.03 -4.15 -0.87
CA SER A 83 -21.52 -3.24 -1.91
C SER A 83 -20.81 -3.48 -3.23
N TYR A 84 -19.49 -3.71 -3.20
CA TYR A 84 -18.73 -4.06 -4.39
C TYR A 84 -19.12 -5.45 -4.91
N ALA A 85 -19.29 -6.44 -4.02
CA ALA A 85 -19.77 -7.77 -4.38
C ALA A 85 -21.18 -7.73 -5.00
N LYS A 86 -22.02 -6.74 -4.67
CA LYS A 86 -23.32 -6.46 -5.31
C LYS A 86 -23.20 -5.78 -6.68
N GLY A 87 -22.02 -5.30 -7.07
CA GLY A 87 -21.75 -4.69 -8.38
C GLY A 87 -21.72 -3.16 -8.35
N HIS A 88 -21.72 -2.52 -7.17
CA HIS A 88 -21.56 -1.08 -7.10
C HIS A 88 -20.13 -0.66 -7.47
N GLY A 89 -20.01 0.32 -8.37
CA GLY A 89 -18.72 0.91 -8.72
C GLY A 89 -18.10 1.73 -7.57
N TYR A 90 -16.78 1.91 -7.59
CA TYR A 90 -16.02 2.57 -6.52
C TYR A 90 -16.55 3.97 -6.16
N ARG A 91 -16.93 4.78 -7.17
CA ARG A 91 -17.48 6.13 -6.96
C ARG A 91 -18.82 6.11 -6.24
N LYS A 92 -19.71 5.17 -6.60
CA LYS A 92 -21.01 5.00 -5.95
C LYS A 92 -20.84 4.64 -4.47
N ILE A 93 -19.92 3.74 -4.16
CA ILE A 93 -19.61 3.33 -2.77
C ILE A 93 -19.05 4.51 -1.98
N ALA A 94 -18.07 5.24 -2.53
CA ALA A 94 -17.47 6.39 -1.87
C ALA A 94 -18.52 7.48 -1.56
N ASN A 95 -19.36 7.83 -2.53
CA ASN A 95 -20.42 8.81 -2.36
C ASN A 95 -21.43 8.36 -1.30
N ALA A 96 -21.87 7.09 -1.33
CA ALA A 96 -22.80 6.56 -0.35
C ALA A 96 -22.27 6.62 1.08
N LEU A 97 -20.97 6.35 1.29
CA LEU A 97 -20.33 6.48 2.59
C LEU A 97 -20.25 7.93 3.07
N ASN A 98 -19.81 8.83 2.19
CA ASN A 98 -19.73 10.25 2.51
C ASN A 98 -21.10 10.85 2.82
N HIS A 99 -22.15 10.45 2.11
CA HIS A 99 -23.53 10.90 2.35
C HIS A 99 -24.07 10.46 3.71
N LYS A 100 -23.58 9.32 4.22
CA LYS A 100 -23.89 8.81 5.56
C LYS A 100 -23.01 9.42 6.66
N GLY A 101 -22.12 10.34 6.31
CA GLY A 101 -21.20 11.00 7.26
C GLY A 101 -19.99 10.17 7.67
N TYR A 102 -19.74 9.02 7.02
CA TYR A 102 -18.57 8.21 7.36
C TYR A 102 -17.27 8.82 6.83
N VAL A 103 -16.20 8.68 7.60
CA VAL A 103 -14.86 9.16 7.26
C VAL A 103 -13.83 8.03 7.31
N THR A 104 -12.71 8.24 6.62
CA THR A 104 -11.55 7.36 6.68
C THR A 104 -10.85 7.45 8.04
N LYS A 105 -9.92 6.53 8.33
CA LYS A 105 -9.11 6.51 9.57
C LYS A 105 -8.41 7.84 9.88
N LYS A 106 -8.09 8.63 8.85
CA LYS A 106 -7.46 9.96 8.97
C LYS A 106 -8.48 11.11 8.97
N ALA A 107 -9.73 10.83 9.29
CA ALA A 107 -10.85 11.79 9.28
C ALA A 107 -11.06 12.52 7.94
N LYS A 108 -10.73 11.88 6.81
CA LYS A 108 -10.96 12.42 5.46
C LYS A 108 -12.16 11.75 4.78
N PRO A 109 -12.85 12.43 3.84
CA PRO A 109 -13.87 11.80 3.00
C PRO A 109 -13.32 10.60 2.23
N PHE A 110 -14.20 9.63 1.95
CA PHE A 110 -13.87 8.50 1.08
C PHE A 110 -13.73 8.96 -0.36
N SER A 111 -12.63 8.55 -1.00
CA SER A 111 -12.37 8.74 -2.42
C SER A 111 -12.34 7.38 -3.13
N ILE A 112 -12.36 7.41 -4.47
CA ILE A 112 -12.21 6.19 -5.29
C ILE A 112 -10.93 5.44 -4.93
N SER A 113 -9.83 6.15 -4.67
CA SER A 113 -8.56 5.52 -4.31
C SER A 113 -8.60 4.88 -2.93
N SER A 114 -9.29 5.48 -1.95
CA SER A 114 -9.51 4.86 -0.64
C SER A 114 -10.31 3.56 -0.74
N ILE A 115 -11.41 3.55 -1.52
CA ILE A 115 -12.21 2.34 -1.74
C ILE A 115 -11.40 1.26 -2.47
N THR A 116 -10.65 1.66 -3.50
CA THR A 116 -9.77 0.77 -4.26
C THR A 116 -8.69 0.15 -3.37
N TYR A 117 -8.11 0.95 -2.48
CA TYR A 117 -7.14 0.48 -1.49
C TYR A 117 -7.77 -0.56 -0.56
N ILE A 118 -8.91 -0.24 0.06
CA ILE A 118 -9.60 -1.12 1.00
C ILE A 118 -9.92 -2.46 0.34
N ILE A 119 -10.53 -2.42 -0.84
CA ILE A 119 -10.88 -3.63 -1.60
C ILE A 119 -9.63 -4.39 -2.01
N SER A 120 -8.54 -3.75 -2.42
CA SER A 120 -7.35 -4.48 -2.88
C SER A 120 -6.48 -5.06 -1.76
N ASN A 121 -6.60 -4.53 -0.53
CA ASN A 121 -5.71 -4.86 0.57
C ASN A 121 -6.00 -6.27 1.15
N PRO A 122 -5.04 -7.21 1.12
CA PRO A 122 -5.20 -8.54 1.73
C PRO A 122 -5.24 -8.52 3.27
N PHE A 123 -4.97 -7.36 3.89
CA PHE A 123 -5.09 -7.19 5.34
C PHE A 123 -6.46 -7.60 5.90
N TYR A 124 -7.53 -7.31 5.18
CA TYR A 124 -8.89 -7.59 5.67
C TYR A 124 -9.24 -9.08 5.75
N ILE A 125 -8.46 -9.95 5.11
CA ILE A 125 -8.59 -11.42 5.18
C ILE A 125 -7.51 -12.05 6.07
N GLY A 126 -6.88 -11.28 6.97
CA GLY A 126 -5.88 -11.80 7.91
C GLY A 126 -4.49 -11.97 7.30
N LYS A 127 -4.17 -11.34 6.16
CA LYS A 127 -2.85 -11.46 5.51
C LYS A 127 -2.09 -10.15 5.49
N ILE A 128 -0.77 -10.21 5.64
CA ILE A 128 0.11 -9.04 5.58
C ILE A 128 0.86 -9.05 4.26
N GLN A 129 0.87 -7.89 3.59
CA GLN A 129 1.63 -7.68 2.36
C GLN A 129 2.79 -6.71 2.63
N PHE A 130 4.00 -7.14 2.34
CA PHE A 130 5.21 -6.33 2.44
C PHE A 130 5.94 -6.25 1.09
N ALA A 131 6.73 -5.19 0.90
CA ALA A 131 7.53 -4.95 -0.31
C ALA A 131 6.73 -5.03 -1.63
N LYS A 132 5.49 -4.51 -1.65
CA LYS A 132 4.70 -4.39 -2.89
C LYS A 132 5.40 -3.56 -3.96
N TYR A 133 6.13 -2.52 -3.53
CA TYR A 133 6.94 -1.70 -4.39
C TYR A 133 8.39 -1.75 -3.91
N ARG A 134 9.34 -1.83 -4.85
CA ARG A 134 10.79 -1.72 -4.61
C ARG A 134 11.33 -0.45 -5.26
N HIS A 135 12.50 -0.01 -4.81
CA HIS A 135 13.17 1.20 -5.32
C HIS A 135 12.23 2.43 -5.31
N TRP A 136 11.59 2.69 -4.17
CA TRP A 136 10.59 3.76 -4.06
C TRP A 136 11.17 5.14 -4.41
N SER A 137 12.43 5.39 -4.05
CA SER A 137 13.14 6.64 -4.35
C SER A 137 13.17 6.95 -5.85
N ASP A 138 13.46 5.93 -6.68
CA ASP A 138 13.68 6.13 -8.11
C ASP A 138 12.39 5.89 -8.92
N LYS A 139 11.73 4.75 -8.65
CA LYS A 139 10.63 4.25 -9.48
C LYS A 139 9.25 4.55 -8.87
N LYS A 140 9.15 4.95 -7.60
CA LYS A 140 7.88 5.17 -6.89
C LYS A 140 6.89 4.03 -7.16
N ARG A 141 5.70 4.32 -7.68
CA ARG A 141 4.65 3.33 -8.01
C ARG A 141 4.94 2.49 -9.26
N LYS A 142 5.92 2.87 -10.09
CA LYS A 142 6.37 2.06 -11.24
C LYS A 142 7.27 0.90 -10.84
N GLY A 143 7.86 0.95 -9.64
CA GLY A 143 8.69 -0.12 -9.10
C GLY A 143 7.85 -1.24 -8.48
N LEU A 144 6.86 -1.77 -9.19
CA LEU A 144 6.06 -2.89 -8.69
C LEU A 144 6.97 -4.11 -8.51
N ASN A 145 6.88 -4.75 -7.34
CA ASN A 145 7.57 -6.00 -7.08
C ASN A 145 6.74 -7.16 -7.62
N GLU A 146 7.36 -8.04 -8.41
CA GLU A 146 6.72 -9.23 -8.96
C GLU A 146 6.37 -10.23 -7.85
N GLU A 147 7.22 -10.30 -6.83
CA GLU A 147 7.07 -11.22 -5.70
C GLU A 147 7.00 -10.44 -4.37
N PRO A 148 5.86 -9.81 -4.07
CA PRO A 148 5.64 -9.22 -2.75
C PRO A 148 5.50 -10.32 -1.71
N ILE A 149 6.00 -10.06 -0.51
CA ILE A 149 5.87 -11.00 0.60
C ILE A 149 4.43 -10.95 1.09
N ILE A 150 3.75 -12.10 1.08
CA ILE A 150 2.42 -12.27 1.62
C ILE A 150 2.50 -13.34 2.71
N ALA A 151 2.34 -12.92 3.96
CA ALA A 151 2.38 -13.79 5.13
C ALA A 151 1.04 -13.74 5.87
N ASP A 152 0.78 -14.74 6.72
CA ASP A 152 -0.39 -14.73 7.58
C ASP A 152 -0.16 -13.76 8.75
N GLY A 153 -1.12 -12.86 8.95
CA GLY A 153 -1.09 -11.84 9.99
C GLY A 153 -1.58 -12.38 11.32
N LYS A 154 -1.11 -11.79 12.41
CA LYS A 154 -1.58 -12.11 13.77
C LYS A 154 -2.92 -11.46 14.13
N HIS A 155 -3.40 -10.54 13.30
CA HIS A 155 -4.66 -9.84 13.52
C HIS A 155 -5.86 -10.67 13.03
N ALA A 156 -7.00 -10.52 13.70
CA ALA A 156 -8.23 -11.18 13.30
C ALA A 156 -8.76 -10.59 11.96
N PRO A 157 -9.20 -11.43 11.00
CA PRO A 157 -9.79 -10.94 9.75
C PRO A 157 -11.17 -10.29 9.99
N ILE A 158 -11.48 -9.25 9.20
CA ILE A 158 -12.83 -8.64 9.17
C ILE A 158 -13.71 -9.28 8.10
N ILE A 159 -13.09 -9.78 7.02
CA ILE A 159 -13.75 -10.27 5.81
C ILE A 159 -13.41 -11.73 5.59
N ASP A 160 -14.43 -12.53 5.33
CA ASP A 160 -14.26 -13.94 4.99
C ASP A 160 -13.61 -14.12 3.61
N LYS A 161 -12.87 -15.21 3.48
CA LYS A 161 -12.23 -15.59 2.22
C LYS A 161 -13.24 -15.73 1.07
N ALA A 162 -14.42 -16.28 1.33
CA ALA A 162 -15.48 -16.42 0.33
C ALA A 162 -15.95 -15.06 -0.25
N LEU A 163 -16.15 -14.05 0.61
CA LEU A 163 -16.53 -12.70 0.15
C LEU A 163 -15.39 -12.05 -0.62
N ARG A 164 -14.15 -12.24 -0.17
CA ARG A 164 -12.95 -11.77 -0.88
C ARG A 164 -12.85 -12.36 -2.28
N ASP A 165 -13.05 -13.66 -2.42
CA ASP A 165 -12.92 -14.37 -3.70
C ASP A 165 -13.99 -13.90 -4.68
N LYS A 166 -15.23 -13.70 -4.22
CA LYS A 166 -16.31 -13.09 -5.01
C LYS A 166 -15.95 -11.69 -5.51
N VAL A 167 -15.34 -10.87 -4.66
CA VAL A 167 -14.87 -9.52 -5.02
C VAL A 167 -13.71 -9.56 -6.03
N GLN A 168 -12.78 -10.51 -5.88
CA GLN A 168 -11.69 -10.70 -6.82
C GLN A 168 -12.19 -11.15 -8.20
N PHE A 169 -13.14 -12.10 -8.24
CA PHE A 169 -13.78 -12.55 -9.46
C PHE A 169 -14.42 -11.37 -10.20
N LYS A 170 -15.27 -10.58 -9.52
CA LYS A 170 -15.86 -9.37 -10.12
C LYS A 170 -14.83 -8.36 -10.60
N ARG A 171 -13.70 -8.21 -9.91
CA ARG A 171 -12.59 -7.34 -10.37
C ARG A 171 -11.95 -7.85 -11.66
N GLN A 172 -11.77 -9.16 -11.80
CA GLN A 172 -11.25 -9.75 -13.02
C GLN A 172 -12.25 -9.57 -14.18
N GLU A 173 -13.54 -9.74 -13.93
CA GLU A 173 -14.58 -9.44 -14.92
C GLU A 173 -14.59 -7.97 -15.33
N SER A 174 -14.53 -7.05 -14.37
CA SER A 174 -14.52 -5.60 -14.63
C SER A 174 -13.24 -5.11 -15.32
N ARG A 175 -12.16 -5.90 -15.28
CA ARG A 175 -10.91 -5.63 -16.02
C ARG A 175 -11.02 -5.99 -17.50
N LYS A 176 -11.93 -6.90 -17.87
CA LYS A 176 -12.29 -7.08 -19.29
C LYS A 176 -12.83 -5.73 -19.75
N LYS A 177 -12.33 -5.25 -20.90
CA LYS A 177 -12.61 -3.90 -21.42
C LYS A 177 -14.09 -3.56 -21.19
N PRO A 178 -14.41 -2.37 -20.66
CA PRO A 178 -15.81 -2.00 -20.51
C PRO A 178 -16.47 -2.18 -21.88
N GLN A 179 -17.47 -3.05 -21.93
CA GLN A 179 -18.45 -3.01 -23.00
C GLN A 179 -19.03 -1.60 -22.90
N VAL A 180 -18.74 -0.77 -23.90
CA VAL A 180 -19.29 0.58 -23.97
C VAL A 180 -20.79 0.41 -24.15
N HIS A 181 -21.52 0.38 -23.04
CA HIS A 181 -22.97 0.37 -23.02
C HIS A 181 -23.43 1.82 -22.96
N GLY A 182 -23.49 2.40 -24.15
CA GLY A 182 -24.05 3.70 -24.41
C GLY A 182 -24.19 3.83 -25.91
N LYS A 183 -25.32 4.39 -26.36
CA LYS A 183 -25.54 4.88 -27.72
C LYS A 183 -24.64 6.10 -28.00
N GLY A 184 -23.34 5.99 -27.72
CA GLY A 184 -22.36 7.03 -28.00
C GLY A 184 -22.05 7.02 -29.48
N THR A 185 -22.43 8.09 -30.17
CA THR A 185 -22.36 8.32 -31.62
C THR A 185 -20.94 8.49 -32.17
N ASN A 186 -19.92 7.88 -31.56
CA ASN A 186 -18.56 8.01 -32.04
C ASN A 186 -18.20 6.76 -32.83
N LEU A 187 -18.26 6.88 -34.15
CA LEU A 187 -17.98 5.84 -35.16
C LEU A 187 -16.64 5.11 -34.94
N LEU A 188 -15.69 5.74 -34.26
CA LEU A 188 -14.32 5.26 -34.09
C LEU A 188 -14.06 4.61 -32.72
N THR A 189 -15.09 4.46 -31.88
CA THR A 189 -14.94 3.83 -30.55
C THR A 189 -14.50 2.37 -30.70
N GLY A 190 -13.24 2.08 -30.36
CA GLY A 190 -12.66 0.73 -30.42
C GLY A 190 -11.89 0.40 -31.71
N ILE A 191 -11.97 1.24 -32.74
CA ILE A 191 -11.20 1.10 -34.00
C ILE A 191 -9.87 1.84 -33.88
N VAL A 192 -9.90 3.09 -33.42
CA VAL A 192 -8.71 3.91 -33.30
C VAL A 192 -8.01 3.62 -31.98
N LYS A 193 -6.73 3.26 -32.06
CA LYS A 193 -5.83 3.10 -30.91
C LYS A 193 -4.69 4.10 -31.06
N CYS A 194 -4.20 4.60 -29.93
CA CYS A 194 -3.01 5.44 -29.91
C CYS A 194 -1.79 4.54 -30.19
N PRO A 195 -0.91 4.87 -31.15
CA PRO A 195 0.25 4.04 -31.45
C PRO A 195 1.32 4.12 -30.35
N LYS A 196 1.20 5.09 -29.43
CA LYS A 196 2.13 5.34 -28.32
C LYS A 196 1.55 4.99 -26.94
N CYS A 197 0.28 4.57 -26.89
CA CYS A 197 -0.50 4.25 -25.69
C CYS A 197 -1.67 3.31 -26.03
#